data_AF-A0A821Q1A7-F1
#
_entry.id   AF-A0A821Q1A7-F1
#
_cell.length_a   1.000
_cell.length_b   1.000
_cell.length_c   1.000
_cell.angle_alpha   90.00
_cell.angle_beta   90.00
_cell.angle_gamma   90.00
#
_symmetry.space_group_name_H-M   'P 1'
#
loop_
_entity.id
_entity.type
_entity.pdbx_description
1 polymer ?
#
loop_
_entity_poly.entity_id
_entity_poly.type
_entity_poly.pdbx_seq_one_letter_code
_entity_poly.pdbx_strand_id
1 'polypeptide(L)'
;KEPLIKLAMSRQENRHSRPGMDLVRDEVTYGLCDEIQQLTAEKRALEDRLKQTKHAWNILQQQLHRIEDEIAVKSNSVMLENRALETRRRLNTEITPSTETDRNRQLLNMDTSGLRHVLQSIY
;
A
#
# COMPACT_ATOMS: atom_id res chain seq x y z
N LYS A 1 -22.72 -5.64 -27.26
CA LYS A 1 -21.74 -5.75 -28.36
C LYS A 1 -21.63 -7.21 -28.88
N GLU A 2 -22.75 -7.86 -29.23
CA GLU A 2 -22.74 -9.18 -29.92
C GLU A 2 -23.11 -9.16 -31.42
N PRO A 3 -23.13 -8.00 -32.14
CA PRO A 3 -23.74 -7.97 -33.47
C PRO A 3 -22.94 -8.75 -34.50
N LEU A 4 -21.60 -8.85 -34.37
CA LEU A 4 -20.74 -9.46 -35.38
C LEU A 4 -20.85 -11.00 -35.41
N ILE A 5 -20.75 -11.67 -34.24
CA ILE A 5 -20.94 -13.12 -34.15
C ILE A 5 -22.35 -13.50 -34.60
N LYS A 6 -23.38 -12.77 -34.13
CA LYS A 6 -24.77 -13.03 -34.53
C LYS A 6 -24.98 -12.83 -36.03
N LEU A 7 -24.37 -11.80 -36.62
CA LEU A 7 -24.44 -11.55 -38.05
C LEU A 7 -23.79 -12.67 -38.87
N ALA A 8 -22.60 -13.13 -38.47
CA ALA A 8 -21.93 -14.24 -39.13
C ALA A 8 -22.74 -15.55 -39.03
N MET A 9 -23.28 -15.85 -37.84
CA MET A 9 -24.16 -17.01 -37.62
C MET A 9 -25.43 -16.93 -38.47
N SER A 10 -26.12 -15.79 -38.49
CA SER A 10 -27.32 -15.61 -39.33
C SER A 10 -26.99 -15.70 -40.83
N ARG A 11 -25.82 -15.25 -41.27
CA ARG A 11 -25.35 -15.41 -42.67
C ARG A 11 -25.10 -16.89 -43.00
N GLN A 12 -24.50 -17.63 -42.08
CA GLN A 12 -24.29 -19.06 -42.22
C GLN A 12 -25.63 -19.82 -42.27
N GLU A 13 -26.56 -19.50 -41.37
CA GLU A 13 -27.90 -20.11 -41.31
C GLU A 13 -28.69 -19.86 -42.61
N ASN A 14 -28.67 -18.64 -43.13
CA ASN A 14 -29.31 -18.29 -44.40
C ASN A 14 -28.75 -19.09 -45.60
N ARG A 15 -27.46 -19.44 -45.55
CA ARG A 15 -26.81 -20.27 -46.58
C ARG A 15 -27.25 -21.74 -46.50
N HIS A 16 -27.41 -22.29 -45.30
CA HIS A 16 -27.86 -23.67 -45.10
C HIS A 16 -29.33 -23.88 -45.47
N SER A 17 -30.15 -22.84 -45.39
CA SER A 17 -31.59 -22.88 -45.69
C SER A 17 -31.92 -22.80 -47.20
N ARG A 18 -30.93 -22.63 -48.09
CA ARG A 18 -31.18 -22.56 -49.54
C ARG A 18 -31.45 -23.96 -50.14
N PRO A 19 -32.43 -24.10 -51.06
CA PRO A 19 -32.57 -25.31 -51.87
C PRO A 19 -31.32 -25.52 -52.74
N GLY A 20 -30.81 -26.76 -52.82
CA GLY A 20 -29.54 -27.08 -53.50
C GLY A 20 -28.31 -26.99 -52.60
N MET A 21 -28.43 -27.45 -51.35
CA MET A 21 -27.41 -27.35 -50.29
C MET A 21 -26.05 -27.95 -50.68
N ASP A 22 -26.03 -28.93 -51.59
CA ASP A 22 -24.82 -29.62 -52.04
C ASP A 22 -23.80 -28.68 -52.73
N LEU A 23 -24.27 -27.53 -53.23
CA LEU A 23 -23.46 -26.49 -53.87
C LEU A 23 -22.87 -25.46 -52.88
N VAL A 24 -23.20 -25.54 -51.59
CA VAL A 24 -22.84 -24.54 -50.57
C VAL A 24 -21.56 -24.92 -49.82
N ARG A 25 -20.85 -25.97 -50.24
CA ARG A 25 -19.50 -26.31 -49.75
C ARG A 25 -18.42 -25.48 -50.47
N ASP A 26 -18.58 -24.16 -50.43
CA ASP A 26 -17.72 -23.18 -51.08
C ASP A 26 -16.80 -22.47 -50.08
N GLU A 27 -15.79 -21.77 -50.59
CA GLU A 27 -14.82 -21.02 -49.77
C GLU A 27 -15.49 -20.04 -48.80
N VAL A 28 -16.61 -19.43 -49.20
CA VAL A 28 -17.33 -18.47 -48.36
C VAL A 28 -17.97 -19.15 -47.13
N THR A 29 -18.46 -20.39 -47.27
CA THR A 29 -19.03 -21.12 -46.14
C THR A 29 -17.96 -21.55 -45.14
N TYR A 30 -16.78 -21.96 -45.62
CA TYR A 30 -15.62 -22.21 -44.76
C TYR A 30 -15.15 -20.92 -44.07
N GLY A 31 -15.05 -19.81 -44.80
CA GLY A 31 -14.66 -18.52 -44.24
C GLY A 31 -15.61 -18.01 -43.15
N LEU A 32 -16.92 -18.22 -43.29
CA LEU A 32 -17.89 -17.88 -42.24
C LEU A 32 -17.74 -18.78 -40.99
N CYS A 33 -17.49 -20.08 -41.17
CA CYS A 33 -17.21 -20.98 -40.05
C CYS A 33 -15.95 -20.53 -39.29
N ASP A 34 -14.88 -20.20 -40.02
CA ASP A 34 -13.62 -19.74 -39.45
C ASP A 34 -13.80 -18.40 -38.72
N GLU A 35 -14.52 -17.45 -39.33
CA GLU A 35 -14.83 -16.15 -38.70
C GLU A 35 -15.61 -16.34 -37.40
N ILE A 36 -16.63 -17.20 -37.37
CA ILE A 36 -17.40 -17.49 -36.16
C ILE A 36 -16.51 -18.12 -35.08
N GLN A 37 -15.65 -19.08 -35.46
CA GLN A 37 -14.71 -19.71 -34.53
C GLN A 37 -13.72 -18.70 -33.95
N GLN A 38 -13.11 -17.87 -34.80
CA GLN A 38 -12.16 -16.83 -34.39
C GLN A 38 -12.82 -15.82 -33.46
N LEU A 39 -13.96 -15.24 -33.86
CA LEU A 39 -14.68 -14.26 -33.03
C LEU A 39 -15.12 -14.85 -31.69
N THR A 40 -15.51 -16.13 -31.66
CA THR A 40 -15.88 -16.81 -30.41
C THR A 40 -14.66 -17.03 -29.51
N ALA A 41 -13.52 -17.44 -30.08
CA ALA A 41 -12.29 -17.63 -29.35
C ALA A 41 -11.75 -16.30 -28.78
N GLU A 42 -11.74 -15.24 -29.59
CA GLU A 42 -11.34 -13.91 -29.18
C GLU A 42 -12.24 -13.35 -28.07
N LYS A 43 -13.57 -13.54 -28.18
CA LYS A 43 -14.51 -13.14 -27.13
C LYS A 43 -14.16 -13.81 -25.80
N ARG A 44 -13.93 -15.13 -25.80
CA ARG A 44 -13.55 -15.87 -24.59
C ARG A 44 -12.23 -15.36 -24.02
N ALA A 45 -11.22 -15.15 -24.86
CA ALA A 45 -9.92 -14.62 -24.43
C ALA A 45 -10.05 -13.23 -23.79
N LEU A 46 -10.89 -12.34 -24.35
CA LEU A 46 -11.16 -11.03 -23.78
C LEU A 46 -11.91 -11.12 -22.44
N GLU A 47 -12.90 -12.01 -22.33
CA GLU A 47 -13.63 -12.25 -21.07
C GLU A 47 -12.70 -12.77 -19.98
N ASP A 48 -11.80 -13.69 -20.31
CA ASP A 48 -10.83 -14.23 -19.35
C ASP A 48 -9.80 -13.19 -18.93
N ARG A 49 -9.30 -12.38 -19.88
CA ARG A 49 -8.40 -11.26 -19.55
C ARG A 49 -9.09 -10.22 -18.68
N LEU A 50 -10.39 -9.96 -18.90
CA LEU A 50 -11.18 -9.08 -18.05
C LEU A 50 -11.32 -9.65 -16.64
N LYS A 51 -11.61 -10.95 -16.49
CA LYS A 51 -11.68 -11.61 -15.18
C LYS A 51 -10.35 -11.54 -14.44
N GLN A 52 -9.24 -11.83 -15.12
CA GLN A 52 -7.89 -11.74 -14.56
C GLN A 52 -7.57 -10.32 -14.08
N THR A 53 -7.88 -9.32 -14.90
CA THR A 53 -7.64 -7.91 -14.55
C THR A 53 -8.48 -7.48 -13.35
N LYS A 54 -9.76 -7.86 -13.30
CA LYS A 54 -10.64 -7.60 -12.15
C LYS A 54 -10.15 -8.29 -10.88
N HIS A 55 -9.67 -9.52 -10.99
CA HIS A 55 -9.09 -10.24 -9.85
C HIS A 55 -7.84 -9.55 -9.32
N ALA A 56 -6.91 -9.17 -10.20
CA ALA A 56 -5.72 -8.41 -9.81
C ALA A 56 -6.08 -7.06 -9.16
N TRP A 57 -7.07 -6.37 -9.71
CA TRP A 57 -7.57 -5.11 -9.14
C TRP A 57 -8.13 -5.29 -7.72
N ASN A 58 -8.94 -6.32 -7.49
CA ASN A 58 -9.47 -6.62 -6.15
C ASN A 58 -8.33 -6.90 -5.14
N ILE A 59 -7.30 -7.64 -5.54
CA ILE A 59 -6.14 -7.92 -4.69
C ILE A 59 -5.41 -6.62 -4.34
N LEU A 60 -5.14 -5.78 -5.34
CA LEU A 60 -4.47 -4.49 -5.13
C LEU A 60 -5.27 -3.58 -4.20
N GLN A 61 -6.61 -3.58 -4.31
CA GLN A 61 -7.46 -2.81 -3.43
C GLN A 61 -7.42 -3.33 -1.98
N GLN A 62 -7.40 -4.65 -1.78
CA GLN A 62 -7.23 -5.24 -0.44
C GLN A 62 -5.86 -4.90 0.15
N GLN A 63 -4.80 -4.95 -0.67
CA GLN A 63 -3.45 -4.57 -0.25
C GLN A 63 -3.37 -3.09 0.13
N LEU A 64 -4.01 -2.21 -0.63
CA LEU A 64 -4.08 -0.79 -0.33
C LEU A 64 -4.71 -0.57 1.05
N HIS A 65 -5.89 -1.15 1.31
CA HIS A 65 -6.58 -1.00 2.58
C HIS A 65 -5.73 -1.51 3.76
N ARG A 66 -5.08 -2.66 3.60
CA ARG A 66 -4.15 -3.19 4.59
C ARG A 66 -2.99 -2.23 4.88
N ILE A 67 -2.40 -1.63 3.84
CA ILE A 67 -1.29 -0.68 4.01
C ILE A 67 -1.77 0.58 4.74
N GLU A 68 -2.96 1.07 4.42
CA GLU A 68 -3.57 2.21 5.11
C GLU A 68 -3.75 1.93 6.61
N ASP A 69 -4.26 0.75 6.97
CA ASP A 69 -4.40 0.32 8.36
C ASP A 69 -3.03 0.22 9.05
N GLU A 70 -2.03 -0.38 8.40
CA GLU A 70 -0.67 -0.49 8.92
C GLU A 70 -0.03 0.90 9.14
N ILE A 71 -0.28 1.86 8.25
CA ILE A 71 0.18 3.25 8.39
C ILE A 71 -0.48 3.89 9.61
N ALA A 72 -1.79 3.72 9.79
CA ALA A 72 -2.50 4.28 10.95
C ALA A 72 -1.95 3.73 12.27
N VAL A 73 -1.73 2.42 12.36
CA VAL A 73 -1.14 1.77 13.54
C VAL A 73 0.28 2.28 13.80
N LYS A 74 1.14 2.35 12.77
CA LYS A 74 2.52 2.85 12.91
C LYS A 74 2.56 4.31 13.31
N SER A 75 1.67 5.15 12.75
CA SER A 75 1.53 6.56 13.12
C SER A 75 1.18 6.72 14.61
N ASN A 76 0.22 5.93 15.10
CA ASN A 76 -0.14 5.90 16.52
C ASN A 76 1.04 5.47 17.40
N SER A 77 1.80 4.45 16.98
CA SER A 77 3.00 4.01 17.71
C SER A 77 4.03 5.12 17.84
N VAL A 78 4.34 5.82 16.74
CA VAL A 78 5.30 6.94 16.72
C VAL A 78 4.81 8.09 17.61
N MET A 79 3.51 8.40 17.57
CA MET A 79 2.92 9.42 18.44
C MET A 79 3.10 9.06 19.93
N LEU A 80 2.84 7.80 20.30
CA LEU A 80 3.01 7.32 21.67
C LEU A 80 4.47 7.38 22.12
N GLU A 81 5.41 6.97 21.26
CA GLU A 81 6.85 7.08 21.52
C GLU A 81 7.27 8.53 21.75
N ASN A 82 6.82 9.45 20.90
CA ASN A 82 7.10 10.88 21.06
C ASN A 82 6.57 11.43 22.39
N ARG A 83 5.34 11.06 22.78
CA ARG A 83 4.76 11.47 24.07
C ARG A 83 5.53 10.87 25.25
N ALA A 84 5.98 9.63 25.15
CA ALA A 84 6.80 8.99 26.17
C ALA A 84 8.16 9.69 26.31
N LEU A 85 8.79 10.03 25.19
CA LEU A 85 10.04 10.80 25.15
C LEU A 85 9.86 12.19 25.78
N GLU A 86 8.78 12.90 25.47
CA GLU A 86 8.47 14.19 26.05
C GLU A 86 8.25 14.10 27.57
N THR A 87 7.48 13.11 28.01
CA THR A 87 7.28 12.84 29.44
C THR A 87 8.61 12.56 30.14
N ARG A 88 9.47 11.74 29.54
CA ARG A 88 10.81 11.46 30.07
C ARG A 88 11.71 12.71 30.10
N ARG A 89 11.64 13.57 29.07
CA ARG A 89 12.36 14.85 29.05
C ARG A 89 11.92 15.75 30.20
N ARG A 90 10.60 15.91 30.38
CA ARG A 90 10.02 16.69 31.48
C ARG A 90 10.45 16.16 32.84
N LEU A 91 10.33 14.85 33.04
CA LEU A 91 10.81 14.20 34.26
C LEU A 91 12.32 14.39 34.44
N ASN A 92 13.14 14.30 33.40
CA ASN A 92 14.58 14.52 33.55
C ASN A 92 14.93 15.98 33.88
N THR A 93 14.17 16.95 33.37
CA THR A 93 14.33 18.38 33.76
C THR A 93 13.81 18.67 35.17
N GLU A 94 12.79 17.95 35.63
CA GLU A 94 12.19 18.09 36.97
C GLU A 94 12.96 17.26 38.03
N ILE A 95 13.57 16.13 37.66
CA ILE A 95 14.43 15.23 38.45
C ILE A 95 15.91 15.69 38.43
N THR A 96 16.23 16.75 37.68
CA THR A 96 17.28 17.68 38.11
C THR A 96 16.65 18.83 38.91
N PRO A 97 16.06 18.61 40.11
CA PRO A 97 16.17 19.67 41.09
C PRO A 97 17.68 19.77 41.35
N SER A 98 18.15 20.96 41.66
CA SER A 98 19.39 21.05 42.41
C SER A 98 19.21 20.19 43.66
N THR A 99 19.68 18.95 43.62
CA THR A 99 19.61 18.03 44.74
C THR A 99 20.18 18.80 45.91
N GLU A 100 19.60 18.70 47.10
CA GLU A 100 20.21 19.31 48.29
C GLU A 100 21.71 18.98 48.34
N THR A 101 22.10 17.79 47.88
CA THR A 101 23.47 17.33 47.64
C THR A 101 24.27 18.17 46.63
N ASP A 102 23.70 18.62 45.52
CA ASP A 102 24.36 19.44 44.50
C ASP A 102 24.45 20.92 44.94
N ARG A 103 23.44 21.43 45.66
CA ARG A 103 23.48 22.74 46.35
C ARG A 103 24.55 22.76 47.44
N ASN A 104 24.61 21.72 48.27
CA ASN A 104 25.60 21.59 49.34
C ASN A 104 27.03 21.46 48.78
N ARG A 105 27.22 20.78 47.64
CA ARG A 105 28.52 20.72 46.95
C ARG A 105 28.97 22.08 46.44
N GLN A 106 28.06 22.93 45.94
CA GLN A 106 28.40 24.31 45.56
C GLN A 106 28.74 25.18 46.77
N LEU A 107 27.99 25.07 47.87
CA LEU A 107 28.25 25.84 49.11
C LEU A 107 29.61 25.49 49.73
N LEU A 108 29.98 24.21 49.77
CA LEU A 108 31.29 23.76 50.28
C LEU A 108 32.47 24.24 49.41
N ASN A 109 32.25 24.42 48.11
CA ASN A 109 33.27 24.91 47.19
C ASN A 109 33.47 26.43 47.24
N MET A 110 32.63 27.19 47.95
CA MET A 110 32.70 28.67 48.02
C MET A 110 33.62 29.22 49.12
N ASP A 111 34.06 28.40 50.09
CA ASP A 111 34.82 28.88 51.27
C ASP A 111 36.23 28.29 51.41
N THR A 112 36.89 27.94 50.31
CA THR A 112 38.34 27.61 50.37
C THR A 112 39.24 28.84 50.34
N SER A 113 38.68 30.01 50.02
CA SER A 113 39.36 31.31 49.98
C SER A 113 39.81 31.77 51.38
N GLY A 114 38.96 31.55 52.40
CA GLY A 114 39.24 31.94 53.79
C GLY A 114 40.33 31.08 54.44
N LEU A 115 40.34 29.78 54.16
CA LEU A 115 41.36 28.86 54.68
C LEU A 115 42.76 29.13 54.11
N ARG A 116 42.86 29.57 52.85
CA ARG A 116 44.14 30.01 52.27
C ARG A 116 44.70 31.25 52.97
N HIS A 117 43.85 32.23 53.29
CA HIS A 117 44.30 33.46 53.94
C HIS A 117 44.77 33.22 55.38
N VAL A 118 44.13 32.30 56.13
CA VAL A 118 44.57 31.94 57.49
C VAL A 118 45.89 31.19 57.46
N LEU A 119 46.10 30.28 56.50
CA LEU A 119 47.36 29.55 56.36
C LEU A 119 48.52 30.43 55.89
N GLN A 120 48.24 31.54 55.19
CA GLN A 120 49.25 32.50 54.73
C GLN A 120 49.60 33.57 55.78
N SER A 121 48.81 33.71 56.85
CA SER A 121 49.13 34.57 58.01
C SER A 121 49.92 33.85 59.12
N ILE A 122 50.21 32.55 58.97
CA ILE A 122 50.97 31.74 59.95
C ILE A 122 52.38 31.40 59.45
N TYR A 123 52.79 31.90 58.28
CA TYR A 123 54.16 31.77 57.75
C TYR A 123 54.79 33.13 57.48
#